data_AF-A0A316L3P9-F1
#
_entry.id   AF-A0A316L3P9-F1
#
_cell.length_a   1.000
_cell.length_b   1.000
_cell.length_c   1.000
_cell.angle_alpha   90.00
_cell.angle_beta   90.00
_cell.angle_gamma   90.00
#
_symmetry.space_group_name_H-M   'P 1'
#
loop_
_entity.id
_entity.type
_entity.pdbx_description
1 polymer ?
#
loop_
_entity_poly.entity_id
_entity_poly.type
_entity_poly.pdbx_seq_one_letter_code
_entity_poly.pdbx_strand_id
1 'polypeptide(L)'
;MPTSIKPKYSHAVISMYSFDDDVCVHLCTSEEEAKNVLRDIYEREVQIDTDAGHDFDSEIREDGWYAKITNHRKCGDTDVSEWRIGHVYR
;
A
#
# COMPACT_ATOMS: atom_id res chain seq x y z
N MET A 1 -14.58 5.82 -36.70
CA MET A 1 -14.95 5.51 -35.31
C MET A 1 -13.70 5.74 -34.46
N PRO A 2 -13.66 6.67 -33.51
CA PRO A 2 -12.54 6.72 -32.58
C PRO A 2 -12.66 5.50 -31.66
N THR A 3 -11.68 4.59 -31.76
CA THR A 3 -11.53 3.47 -30.83
C THR A 3 -11.25 4.06 -29.45
N SER A 4 -12.22 3.98 -28.54
CA SER A 4 -12.00 4.26 -27.12
C SER A 4 -10.94 3.27 -26.62
N ILE A 5 -9.71 3.75 -26.47
CA ILE A 5 -8.64 2.97 -25.86
C ILE A 5 -8.93 2.97 -24.36
N LYS A 6 -9.64 1.93 -23.89
CA LYS A 6 -9.75 1.73 -22.44
C LYS A 6 -8.33 1.64 -21.88
N PRO A 7 -8.01 2.39 -20.82
CA PRO A 7 -6.69 2.30 -20.22
C PRO A 7 -6.46 0.86 -19.76
N LYS A 8 -5.31 0.30 -20.12
CA LYS A 8 -4.90 -1.07 -19.74
C LYS A 8 -4.95 -1.28 -18.21
N TYR A 9 -4.68 -0.20 -17.48
CA TYR A 9 -4.67 -0.15 -16.02
C TYR A 9 -5.71 0.86 -15.57
N SER A 10 -6.53 0.46 -14.61
CA SER A 10 -7.60 1.31 -14.05
C SER A 10 -7.29 1.75 -12.63
N HIS A 11 -6.39 1.04 -11.94
CA HIS A 11 -6.03 1.26 -10.55
C HIS A 11 -4.52 1.15 -10.37
N ALA A 12 -4.02 1.69 -9.28
CA ALA A 12 -2.65 1.52 -8.83
C ALA A 12 -2.60 1.43 -7.30
N VAL A 13 -1.74 0.56 -6.76
CA VAL A 13 -1.35 0.59 -5.35
C VAL A 13 -0.12 1.47 -5.22
N ILE A 14 -0.19 2.46 -4.34
CA ILE A 14 0.87 3.42 -4.08
C ILE A 14 1.40 3.15 -2.67
N SER A 15 2.67 2.77 -2.57
CA SER A 15 3.37 2.55 -1.30
C SER A 15 4.23 3.76 -0.98
N MET A 16 4.10 4.28 0.24
CA MET A 16 4.89 5.39 0.75
C MET A 16 5.49 5.01 2.10
N TYR A 17 6.74 5.39 2.32
CA TYR A 17 7.47 5.14 3.56
C TYR A 17 8.00 6.48 4.08
N SER A 18 7.82 6.78 5.37
CA SER A 18 8.27 8.08 5.93
C SER A 18 9.78 8.25 5.99
N PHE A 19 10.52 7.15 5.79
CA PHE A 19 11.97 7.05 5.88
C PHE A 19 12.64 6.84 4.51
N ASP A 20 11.86 6.82 3.43
CA ASP A 20 12.35 6.66 2.06
C ASP A 20 11.67 7.68 1.14
N ASP A 21 12.45 8.33 0.27
CA ASP A 21 11.93 9.28 -0.71
C ASP A 21 11.31 8.57 -1.93
N ASP A 22 11.62 7.28 -2.11
CA ASP A 22 11.09 6.48 -3.21
C ASP A 22 9.61 6.11 -2.98
N VAL A 23 8.83 6.19 -4.07
CA VAL A 23 7.43 5.78 -4.09
C VAL A 23 7.28 4.57 -5.00
N CYS A 24 6.86 3.44 -4.43
CA CYS A 24 6.56 2.25 -5.21
C CYS A 24 5.13 2.32 -5.76
N VAL A 25 4.96 2.03 -7.05
CA VAL A 25 3.66 2.05 -7.73
C VAL A 25 3.42 0.74 -8.45
N HIS A 26 2.39 0.00 -8.03
CA HIS A 26 1.95 -1.24 -8.67
C HIS A 26 0.72 -0.95 -9.53
N LEU A 27 0.84 -1.04 -10.85
CA LEU A 27 -0.26 -0.82 -11.78
C LEU A 27 -1.16 -2.07 -11.87
N CYS A 28 -2.47 -1.87 -11.68
CA CYS A 28 -3.48 -2.93 -11.64
C CYS A 28 -4.55 -2.73 -12.71
N THR A 29 -5.06 -3.84 -13.24
CA THR A 29 -6.10 -3.85 -14.27
C THR A 29 -7.51 -3.70 -13.69
N SER A 30 -7.71 -4.00 -12.40
CA SER A 30 -8.99 -3.91 -11.69
C SER A 30 -8.83 -3.45 -10.24
N GLU A 31 -9.93 -3.01 -9.62
CA GLU A 31 -9.98 -2.66 -8.19
C GLU A 31 -9.67 -3.88 -7.31
N GLU A 32 -10.24 -5.04 -7.63
CA GLU A 32 -10.05 -6.28 -6.87
C GLU A 32 -8.59 -6.73 -6.89
N GLU A 33 -7.92 -6.62 -8.04
CA GLU A 33 -6.47 -6.86 -8.13
C GLU A 33 -5.69 -5.90 -7.23
N ALA A 34 -6.03 -4.61 -7.24
CA ALA A 34 -5.36 -3.62 -6.40
C ALA A 34 -5.56 -3.90 -4.89
N LYS A 35 -6.76 -4.29 -4.47
CA LYS A 35 -7.06 -4.68 -3.08
C LYS A 35 -6.26 -5.90 -2.65
N ASN A 36 -6.19 -6.93 -3.51
CA ASN A 36 -5.39 -8.12 -3.23
C ASN A 36 -3.90 -7.78 -3.10
N VAL A 37 -3.35 -6.99 -4.02
CA VAL A 37 -1.95 -6.55 -3.95
C VAL A 37 -1.68 -5.74 -2.68
N LEU A 38 -2.53 -4.78 -2.33
CA LEU A 38 -2.39 -3.97 -1.12
C LEU A 38 -2.41 -4.85 0.14
N ARG A 39 -3.38 -5.77 0.24
CA ARG A 39 -3.50 -6.69 1.36
C ARG A 39 -2.27 -7.60 1.48
N ASP A 40 -1.81 -8.19 0.38
CA ASP A 40 -0.65 -9.08 0.37
C ASP A 40 0.63 -8.38 0.83
N ILE A 41 0.80 -7.10 0.44
CA ILE A 41 1.94 -6.28 0.91
C ILE A 41 1.79 -6.01 2.40
N TYR A 42 0.63 -5.52 2.85
CA TYR A 42 0.36 -5.21 4.25
C TYR A 42 0.58 -6.42 5.17
N GLU A 43 -0.02 -7.57 4.86
CA GLU A 43 0.08 -8.79 5.67
C GLU A 43 1.53 -9.28 5.77
N ARG A 44 2.31 -9.15 4.69
CA ARG A 44 3.75 -9.49 4.70
C ARG A 44 4.54 -8.58 5.64
N GLU A 45 4.32 -7.27 5.59
CA GLU A 45 5.04 -6.33 6.45
C GLU A 45 4.67 -6.53 7.93
N VAL A 46 3.39 -6.74 8.24
CA VAL A 46 2.95 -7.10 9.61
C VAL A 46 3.64 -8.37 10.10
N GLN A 47 3.76 -9.39 9.23
CA GLN A 47 4.44 -10.64 9.60
C GLN A 47 5.94 -10.39 9.87
N ILE A 48 6.60 -9.58 9.05
CA ILE A 48 8.02 -9.21 9.24
C ILE A 48 8.22 -8.48 10.58
N ASP A 49 7.40 -7.47 10.88
CA ASP A 49 7.50 -6.71 12.13
C ASP A 49 7.17 -7.58 13.35
N THR A 50 6.22 -8.51 13.23
CA THR A 50 5.89 -9.49 14.27
C THR A 50 7.06 -10.43 14.54
N ASP A 51 7.65 -11.00 13.49
CA ASP A 51 8.77 -11.96 13.60
C ASP A 51 10.04 -11.29 14.12
N ALA A 52 10.24 -10.01 13.80
CA ALA A 52 11.33 -9.20 14.33
C ALA A 52 11.12 -8.76 15.79
N GLY A 53 9.90 -8.90 16.33
CA GLY A 53 9.53 -8.43 17.66
C GLY A 53 9.55 -6.90 17.77
N HIS A 54 9.19 -6.21 16.68
CA HIS A 54 9.04 -4.76 16.68
C HIS A 54 7.80 -4.32 17.47
N ASP A 55 7.84 -3.09 17.98
CA ASP A 55 6.69 -2.43 18.59
C ASP A 55 6.00 -1.60 17.50
N PHE A 56 4.76 -1.95 17.14
CA PHE A 56 4.06 -1.31 16.04
C PHE A 56 2.54 -1.37 16.19
N ASP A 57 1.88 -0.37 15.61
CA ASP A 57 0.45 -0.40 15.31
C ASP A 57 0.23 -0.71 13.84
N SER A 58 -0.82 -1.46 13.53
CA SER A 58 -1.20 -1.77 12.14
C SER A 58 -2.70 -1.63 11.95
N GLU A 59 -3.10 -1.09 10.80
CA GLU A 59 -4.49 -0.96 10.40
C GLU A 59 -4.66 -1.18 8.89
N ILE A 60 -5.78 -1.82 8.52
CA ILE A 60 -6.28 -1.87 7.15
C ILE A 60 -7.75 -1.45 7.19
N ARG A 61 -8.15 -0.56 6.27
CA ARG A 61 -9.55 -0.11 6.20
C ARG A 61 -10.45 -1.23 5.68
N GLU A 62 -11.68 -1.27 6.16
CA GLU A 62 -12.69 -2.29 5.77
C GLU A 62 -12.95 -2.33 4.27
N ASP A 63 -12.83 -1.20 3.58
CA ASP A 63 -13.03 -1.10 2.13
C ASP A 63 -11.86 -1.69 1.31
N GLY A 64 -10.71 -1.94 1.95
CA GLY A 64 -9.48 -2.42 1.34
C GLY A 64 -8.69 -1.37 0.55
N TRP A 65 -9.04 -0.09 0.66
CA TRP A 65 -8.42 0.99 -0.13
C TRP A 65 -7.21 1.63 0.52
N TYR A 66 -6.96 1.32 1.79
CA TYR A 66 -5.87 1.90 2.56
C TYR A 66 -5.40 0.94 3.64
N ALA A 67 -4.09 0.89 3.85
CA ALA A 67 -3.46 0.25 4.99
C ALA A 67 -2.29 1.10 5.50
N LYS A 68 -1.97 0.94 6.78
CA LYS A 68 -0.89 1.65 7.45
C LYS A 68 -0.25 0.79 8.53
N ILE A 69 1.06 0.91 8.65
CA ILE A 69 1.83 0.42 9.78
C ILE A 69 2.61 1.60 10.38
N THR A 70 2.62 1.69 11.70
CA THR A 70 3.34 2.70 12.48
C THR A 70 4.29 1.98 13.42
N ASN A 71 5.59 2.03 13.12
CA ASN A 71 6.65 1.40 13.89
C ASN A 71 7.20 2.38 14.93
N HIS A 72 7.17 1.99 16.21
CA HIS A 72 7.62 2.80 17.35
C HIS A 72 9.08 2.46 17.70
N ARG A 73 10.01 3.36 17.36
CA ARG A 73 11.44 3.13 17.61
C ARG A 73 11.80 3.45 19.07
N LYS A 74 12.78 2.72 19.61
CA LYS A 74 13.29 2.94 20.98
C LYS A 74 13.87 4.33 21.23
N CYS A 75 14.28 5.05 20.18
CA CYS A 75 14.76 6.44 20.25
C CYS A 75 13.63 7.47 20.38
N GLY A 76 12.36 7.06 20.29
CA GLY A 76 11.20 7.94 20.29
C GLY A 76 10.75 8.38 18.90
N ASP A 77 11.47 8.00 17.85
CA ASP A 77 11.06 8.25 16.46
C ASP A 77 9.99 7.23 16.02
N THR A 78 9.26 7.61 14.96
CA THR A 78 8.22 6.78 14.39
C THR A 78 8.43 6.65 12.89
N ASP A 79 8.44 5.41 12.42
CA ASP A 79 8.46 5.09 10.99
C ASP A 79 7.06 4.70 10.54
N VAL A 80 6.61 5.26 9.42
CA VAL A 80 5.26 5.05 8.90
C VAL A 80 5.35 4.47 7.49
N SER A 81 4.68 3.33 7.30
CA SER A 81 4.46 2.70 6.00
C SER A 81 2.99 2.83 5.65
N GLU A 82 2.67 3.44 4.51
CA GLU A 82 1.29 3.62 4.04
C GLU A 82 1.10 3.05 2.64
N TRP A 83 -0.03 2.38 2.43
CA TRP A 83 -0.46 1.89 1.13
C TRP A 83 -1.85 2.41 0.83
N ARG A 84 -2.06 2.89 -0.39
CA ARG A 84 -3.38 3.33 -0.86
C ARG A 84 -3.65 2.94 -2.29
N ILE A 85 -4.91 2.70 -2.62
CA ILE A 85 -5.34 2.51 -4.00
C ILE A 85 -5.69 3.87 -4.61
N GLY A 86 -5.17 4.12 -5.81
CA GLY A 86 -5.53 5.27 -6.64
C GLY A 86 -6.15 4.83 -7.96
N HIS A 87 -7.08 5.62 -8.49
CA HIS A 87 -7.56 5.45 -9.86
C HIS A 87 -6.53 5.97 -10.87
N VAL A 88 -6.38 5.25 -11.99
CA VAL A 88 -5.49 5.64 -13.09
C VAL A 88 -6.35 6.20 -14.23
N TYR A 89 -6.23 7.50 -14.46
CA TYR A 89 -6.88 8.19 -15.58
C TYR A 89 -5.87 8.40 -16.72
N ARG A 90 -6.33 8.34 -17.97
CA ARG A 90 -5.56 8.64 -19.18
C ARG A 90 -6.34 9.57 -20.08
#